data_AF-A0A961WGS2-F1
#
_entry.id   AF-A0A961WGS2-F1
#
_cell.length_a   1.000
_cell.length_b   1.000
_cell.length_c   1.000
_cell.angle_alpha   90.00
_cell.angle_beta   90.00
_cell.angle_gamma   90.00
#
_symmetry.space_group_name_H-M   'P 1'
#
loop_
_entity.id
_entity.type
_entity.pdbx_description
1 polymer ?
#
loop_
_entity_poly.entity_id
_entity_poly.type
_entity_poly.pdbx_seq_one_letter_code
_entity_poly.pdbx_strand_id
1 'polypeptide(L)'
;MVENIPRSMRVGIPVIVEARIARSEVKALADGLQGGGAVWRHELTVTKAMSVRLRAPDGGFFIETASPETQWIENTLGLITDDYASWRWTVTPRVRGTRRLQLVVSARTVGTDGLAAETALPDQIVNVKVRINFAQSARKAGGWVLAAVAGGVLARFGEDLPATFAKLLGMILK
;
A
#
# COMPACT_ATOMS: atom_id res chain seq x y z
N MET A 1 12.62 1.54 15.59
CA MET A 1 12.17 1.42 14.19
C MET A 1 10.99 2.36 14.04
N VAL A 2 10.90 3.12 12.95
CA VAL A 2 9.81 4.08 12.76
C VAL A 2 8.91 3.58 11.62
N GLU A 3 7.70 3.16 11.99
CA GLU A 3 6.66 2.77 11.04
C GLU A 3 5.59 3.85 10.95
N ASN A 4 5.14 4.17 9.73
CA ASN A 4 3.98 5.01 9.47
C ASN A 4 2.83 4.16 8.91
N ILE A 5 2.40 3.16 9.69
CA ILE A 5 1.22 2.36 9.34
C ILE A 5 -0.02 3.01 9.97
N PRO A 6 -1.00 3.48 9.16
CA PRO A 6 -2.18 4.16 9.67
C PRO A 6 -3.07 3.20 10.46
N ARG A 7 -3.50 3.61 11.67
CA ARG A 7 -4.43 2.82 12.51
C ARG A 7 -5.87 2.85 12.01
N SER A 8 -6.22 3.79 11.12
CA SER A 8 -7.53 3.87 10.49
C SER A 8 -7.43 4.27 9.03
N MET A 9 -8.27 3.65 8.19
CA MET A 9 -8.36 3.92 6.76
C MET A 9 -9.83 3.98 6.31
N ARG A 10 -10.06 4.39 5.06
CA ARG A 10 -11.38 4.37 4.42
C ARG A 10 -11.34 3.55 3.15
N VAL A 11 -12.37 2.73 2.92
CA VAL A 11 -12.50 1.87 1.73
C VAL A 11 -12.29 2.70 0.46
N GLY A 12 -11.42 2.20 -0.43
CA GLY A 12 -11.13 2.79 -1.74
C GLY A 12 -10.23 4.03 -1.71
N ILE A 13 -9.75 4.47 -0.55
CA ILE A 13 -8.81 5.60 -0.44
C ILE A 13 -7.39 5.04 -0.30
N PRO A 14 -6.49 5.24 -1.28
CA PRO A 14 -5.10 4.83 -1.18
C PRO A 14 -4.37 5.66 -0.12
N VAL A 15 -3.49 5.02 0.65
CA VAL A 15 -2.61 5.68 1.62
C VAL A 15 -1.18 5.18 1.42
N ILE A 16 -0.22 6.10 1.49
CA ILE A 16 1.20 5.77 1.45
C ILE A 16 1.61 5.33 2.85
N VAL A 17 2.09 4.09 2.94
CA VAL A 17 2.67 3.49 4.14
C VAL A 17 4.18 3.47 3.96
N GLU A 18 4.90 3.84 5.02
CA GLU A 18 6.36 3.88 5.00
C GLU A 18 6.92 3.20 6.24
N ALA A 19 7.93 2.35 6.07
CA ALA A 19 8.76 1.83 7.15
C ALA A 19 10.17 2.39 7.00
N ARG A 20 10.69 2.96 8.07
CA ARG A 20 12.08 3.46 8.17
C ARG A 20 12.81 2.67 9.24
N ILE A 21 13.94 2.10 8.86
CA ILE A 21 14.82 1.40 9.78
C ILE A 21 16.12 2.20 9.86
N ALA A 22 16.41 2.71 11.05
CA ALA A 22 17.63 3.45 11.33
C ALA A 22 18.82 2.48 11.37
N ARG A 23 19.97 2.88 10.83
CA ARG A 23 21.18 2.04 10.80
C ARG A 23 21.64 1.61 12.21
N SER A 24 21.49 2.49 13.20
CA SER A 24 21.86 2.21 14.60
C SER A 24 21.08 1.03 15.19
N GLU A 25 19.81 0.89 14.82
CA GLU A 25 18.95 -0.21 15.29
C GLU A 25 19.30 -1.53 14.60
N VAL A 26 19.80 -1.50 13.36
CA VAL A 26 20.28 -2.71 12.67
C VAL A 26 21.50 -3.31 13.36
N LYS A 27 22.37 -2.48 13.94
CA LYS A 27 23.52 -2.94 14.74
C LYS A 27 23.05 -3.66 16.01
N ALA A 28 22.16 -3.03 16.78
CA ALA A 28 21.59 -3.63 17.99
C ALA A 28 20.78 -4.91 17.71
N LEU A 29 20.06 -4.94 16.58
CA LEU A 29 19.29 -6.11 16.17
C LEU A 29 20.20 -7.27 15.76
N ALA A 30 21.31 -6.98 15.08
CA ALA A 30 22.31 -7.97 14.71
C ALA A 30 23.08 -8.54 15.91
N ASP A 31 23.38 -7.71 16.92
CA ASP A 31 24.08 -8.13 18.14
C ASP A 31 23.22 -9.07 19.02
N GLY A 32 21.89 -9.08 18.82
CA GLY A 32 20.92 -9.93 19.54
C GLY A 32 20.49 -11.20 18.81
N LEU A 33 20.94 -11.45 17.58
CA LEU A 33 20.63 -12.68 16.84
C LEU A 33 21.49 -13.83 17.39
N GLN A 34 20.84 -14.78 18.08
CA GLN A 34 21.49 -15.94 18.69
C GLN A 34 22.14 -16.85 17.63
N GLY A 35 23.45 -16.70 17.48
CA GLY A 35 24.39 -17.67 16.94
C GLY A 35 25.59 -17.70 17.88
N GLY A 36 25.57 -18.64 18.84
CA GLY A 36 26.54 -18.72 19.93
C GLY A 36 27.96 -18.98 19.44
N GLY A 37 28.79 -17.95 19.50
CA GLY A 37 30.23 -18.03 19.38
C GLY A 37 30.78 -16.64 19.66
N ALA A 38 31.64 -16.51 20.67
CA ALA A 38 32.23 -15.22 21.04
C ALA A 38 32.87 -14.56 19.81
N VAL A 39 32.18 -13.57 19.24
CA VAL A 39 32.70 -12.80 18.10
C VAL A 39 33.72 -11.83 18.67
N TRP A 40 34.97 -12.29 18.68
CA TRP A 40 36.12 -11.41 18.76
C TRP A 40 35.94 -10.29 17.74
N ARG A 41 36.04 -9.05 18.23
CA ARG A 41 36.07 -7.83 17.42
C ARG A 41 37.22 -7.92 16.40
N HIS A 42 36.95 -8.50 15.25
CA HIS A 42 37.67 -8.17 14.03
C HIS A 42 36.73 -7.29 13.21
N GLU A 43 37.28 -6.22 12.64
CA GLU A 43 36.64 -5.38 11.62
C GLU A 43 36.28 -6.26 10.41
N LEU A 44 35.22 -7.02 10.52
CA LEU A 44 34.68 -7.86 9.47
C LEU A 44 33.59 -7.04 8.78
N THR A 45 33.85 -6.63 7.55
CA THR A 45 32.90 -5.97 6.66
C THR A 45 31.76 -6.96 6.33
N VAL A 46 30.77 -7.06 7.20
CA VAL A 46 29.58 -7.90 7.02
C VAL A 46 28.58 -7.11 6.18
N THR A 47 28.52 -7.35 4.87
CA THR A 47 27.55 -6.64 4.03
C THR A 47 26.13 -7.07 4.38
N LYS A 48 25.38 -6.14 4.97
CA LYS A 48 24.00 -6.36 5.43
C LYS A 48 23.00 -5.83 4.40
N ALA A 49 22.17 -6.74 3.88
CA ALA A 49 20.98 -6.41 3.13
C ALA A 49 19.75 -6.73 3.98
N MET A 50 18.73 -5.89 3.93
CA MET A 50 17.43 -6.22 4.52
C MET A 50 16.35 -6.20 3.46
N SER A 51 15.39 -7.11 3.62
CA SER A 51 14.17 -7.17 2.85
C SER A 51 12.99 -6.86 3.78
N VAL A 52 12.15 -5.91 3.39
CA VAL A 52 10.94 -5.56 4.14
C VAL A 52 9.74 -5.73 3.24
N ARG A 53 8.75 -6.46 3.73
CA ARG A 53 7.52 -6.78 3.00
C ARG A 53 6.30 -6.45 3.84
N LEU A 54 5.31 -5.84 3.21
CA LEU A 54 4.01 -5.60 3.81
C LEU A 54 3.00 -6.63 3.28
N ARG A 55 2.36 -7.35 4.20
CA ARG A 55 1.36 -8.38 3.91
C ARG A 55 0.02 -8.07 4.56
N ALA A 56 -1.04 -8.62 3.99
CA ALA A 56 -2.39 -8.59 4.54
C ALA A 56 -2.86 -10.04 4.79
N PRO A 57 -2.54 -10.66 5.94
CA PRO A 57 -2.84 -12.07 6.18
C PRO A 57 -4.34 -12.39 6.07
N ASP A 58 -5.21 -11.46 6.48
CA ASP A 58 -6.66 -11.62 6.39
C ASP A 58 -7.24 -11.11 5.06
N GLY A 59 -6.39 -10.72 4.12
CA GLY A 59 -6.76 -10.04 2.89
C GLY A 59 -7.40 -8.66 3.12
N GLY A 60 -8.18 -8.19 2.14
CA GLY A 60 -8.96 -6.94 2.25
C GLY A 60 -8.18 -5.65 1.96
N PHE A 61 -6.90 -5.76 1.62
CA PHE A 61 -6.07 -4.66 1.13
C PHE A 61 -5.46 -5.01 -0.23
N PHE A 62 -5.32 -3.99 -1.07
CA PHE A 62 -4.49 -4.03 -2.25
C PHE A 62 -3.20 -3.26 -1.92
N ILE A 63 -2.05 -3.90 -2.07
CA ILE A 63 -0.75 -3.37 -1.66
C ILE A 63 0.14 -3.31 -2.90
N GLU A 64 0.60 -2.10 -3.23
CA GLU A 64 1.54 -1.87 -4.32
C GLU A 64 2.88 -1.42 -3.73
N THR A 65 3.95 -2.09 -4.16
CA THR A 65 5.31 -1.76 -3.74
C THR A 65 5.82 -0.55 -4.53
N ALA A 66 6.24 0.50 -3.84
CA ALA A 66 6.74 1.74 -4.45
C ALA A 66 8.28 1.90 -4.31
N SER A 67 8.94 0.99 -3.60
CA SER A 67 10.41 0.97 -3.38
C SER A 67 10.96 -0.45 -3.52
N PRO A 68 12.23 -0.66 -3.90
CA PRO A 68 12.84 -1.98 -3.89
C PRO A 68 12.65 -2.71 -2.56
N GLU A 69 12.21 -3.98 -2.60
CA GLU A 69 11.97 -4.77 -1.38
C GLU A 69 13.26 -5.02 -0.61
N THR A 70 14.37 -5.25 -1.32
CA THR A 70 15.68 -5.50 -0.73
C THR A 70 16.57 -4.28 -0.91
N GLN A 71 17.12 -3.76 0.17
CA GLN A 71 18.05 -2.63 0.15
C GLN A 71 19.30 -2.94 0.97
N TRP A 72 20.43 -2.46 0.46
CA TRP A 72 21.71 -2.49 1.17
C TRP A 72 21.73 -1.39 2.23
N ILE A 73 22.06 -1.75 3.46
CA ILE A 73 22.04 -0.80 4.59
C ILE A 73 23.45 -0.39 5.01
N GLU A 74 24.48 -1.04 4.47
CA GLU A 74 25.85 -0.71 4.81
C GLU A 74 26.39 0.44 3.95
N ASN A 75 27.08 1.38 4.59
CA ASN A 75 27.75 2.51 3.94
C ASN A 75 29.25 2.32 4.07
N THR A 76 29.84 1.46 3.25
CA THR A 76 31.30 1.28 3.21
C THR A 76 32.03 2.46 2.57
N LEU A 77 31.32 3.42 1.96
CA LEU A 77 31.92 4.47 1.11
C LEU A 77 31.50 5.92 1.43
N GLY A 78 30.68 6.16 2.46
CA GLY A 78 30.22 7.52 2.80
C GLY A 78 29.25 8.15 1.78
N LEU A 79 28.79 7.41 0.77
CA LEU A 79 28.08 7.95 -0.40
C LEU A 79 26.56 8.09 -0.23
N ILE A 80 25.99 7.57 0.87
CA ILE A 80 24.55 7.68 1.16
C ILE A 80 24.36 8.65 2.33
N THR A 81 23.79 9.82 2.04
CA THR A 81 23.58 10.94 2.97
C THR A 81 22.50 10.67 4.02
N ASP A 82 21.61 9.69 3.79
CA ASP A 82 20.50 9.37 4.70
C ASP A 82 20.88 8.27 5.70
N ASP A 83 20.68 8.48 7.00
CA ASP A 83 21.01 7.52 8.07
C ASP A 83 20.03 6.33 8.21
N TYR A 84 19.13 6.14 7.24
CA TYR A 84 18.08 5.12 7.28
C TYR A 84 17.82 4.50 5.91
N ALA A 85 17.33 3.26 5.91
CA ALA A 85 16.67 2.66 4.75
C ALA A 85 15.15 2.85 4.85
N SER A 86 14.50 3.11 3.71
CA SER A 86 13.05 3.34 3.66
C SER A 86 12.36 2.43 2.66
N TRP A 87 11.24 1.86 3.08
CA TRP A 87 10.36 1.06 2.23
C TRP A 87 8.99 1.68 2.20
N ARG A 88 8.43 1.83 1.00
CA ARG A 88 7.18 2.53 0.76
C ARG A 88 6.22 1.64 0.01
N TRP A 89 4.97 1.64 0.46
CA TRP A 89 3.87 0.93 -0.17
C TRP A 89 2.68 1.86 -0.33
N THR A 90 1.93 1.69 -1.41
CA THR A 90 0.59 2.26 -1.55
C THR A 90 -0.42 1.21 -1.14
N VAL A 91 -1.16 1.48 -0.07
CA VAL A 91 -2.14 0.54 0.49
C VAL A 91 -3.55 1.08 0.25
N THR A 92 -4.36 0.30 -0.47
CA THR A 92 -5.76 0.60 -0.75
C THR A 92 -6.68 -0.44 -0.10
N PRO A 93 -7.48 -0.07 0.91
CA PRO A 93 -8.39 -1.01 1.55
C PRO A 93 -9.63 -1.26 0.67
N ARG A 94 -9.99 -2.54 0.51
CA ARG A 94 -11.14 -2.98 -0.29
C ARG A 94 -12.34 -3.38 0.55
N VAL A 95 -12.12 -3.83 1.78
CA VAL A 95 -13.17 -4.39 2.65
C VAL A 95 -13.22 -3.63 3.98
N ARG A 96 -14.43 -3.31 4.45
CA ARG A 96 -14.65 -2.64 5.75
C ARG A 96 -14.35 -3.56 6.94
N GLY A 97 -14.14 -2.96 8.11
CA GLY A 97 -13.94 -3.66 9.38
C GLY A 97 -12.52 -3.51 9.93
N THR A 98 -12.24 -4.19 11.04
CA THR A 98 -10.89 -4.29 11.59
C THR A 98 -10.13 -5.37 10.83
N ARG A 99 -8.98 -5.03 10.27
CA ARG A 99 -8.15 -5.93 9.47
C ARG A 99 -6.69 -5.76 9.84
N ARG A 100 -5.90 -6.82 9.64
CA ARG A 100 -4.48 -6.83 10.00
C ARG A 100 -3.60 -6.55 8.79
N LEU A 101 -2.62 -5.68 8.98
CA LEU A 101 -1.42 -5.59 8.16
C LEU A 101 -0.27 -6.21 8.94
N GLN A 102 0.58 -6.95 8.26
CA GLN A 102 1.74 -7.61 8.82
C GLN A 102 2.98 -7.12 8.10
N LEU A 103 3.92 -6.58 8.88
CA LEU A 103 5.22 -6.17 8.40
C LEU A 103 6.20 -7.31 8.67
N VAL A 104 6.74 -7.88 7.60
CA VAL A 104 7.71 -8.99 7.63
C VAL A 104 9.06 -8.41 7.29
N VAL A 105 10.04 -8.61 8.18
CA VAL A 105 11.40 -8.09 8.04
C VAL A 105 12.37 -9.27 8.02
N SER A 106 13.17 -9.37 6.95
CA SER A 106 14.21 -10.38 6.81
C SER A 106 15.57 -9.70 6.68
N ALA A 107 16.54 -10.14 7.46
CA ALA A 107 17.93 -9.71 7.34
C ALA A 107 18.74 -10.79 6.64
N ARG A 108 19.55 -10.39 5.64
CA ARG A 108 20.55 -11.23 5.02
C ARG A 108 21.92 -10.64 5.31
N THR A 109 22.77 -11.45 5.91
CA THR A 109 24.18 -11.12 6.18
C THR A 109 25.06 -12.00 5.32
N VAL A 110 26.00 -11.41 4.60
CA VAL A 110 27.01 -12.15 3.83
C VAL A 110 28.34 -12.03 4.55
N GLY A 111 28.91 -13.16 4.94
CA GLY A 111 30.24 -13.25 5.54
C GLY A 111 31.35 -13.15 4.50
N THR A 112 32.60 -13.00 4.97
CA THR A 112 33.80 -12.95 4.11
C THR A 112 34.11 -14.28 3.41
N ASP A 113 33.47 -15.35 3.85
CA ASP A 113 33.47 -16.69 3.25
C ASP A 113 32.46 -16.83 2.09
N GLY A 114 31.68 -15.78 1.80
CA GLY A 114 30.60 -15.79 0.81
C GLY A 114 29.34 -16.51 1.27
N LEU A 115 29.28 -17.00 2.51
CA LEU A 115 28.09 -17.64 3.05
C LEU A 115 27.07 -16.57 3.45
N ALA A 116 25.85 -16.73 2.94
CA ALA A 116 24.72 -15.87 3.29
C ALA A 116 23.90 -16.52 4.41
N ALA A 117 23.87 -15.89 5.57
CA ALA A 117 22.91 -16.23 6.63
C ALA A 117 21.67 -15.35 6.49
N GLU A 118 20.51 -15.98 6.38
CA GLU A 118 19.21 -15.31 6.39
C GLU A 118 18.56 -15.49 7.77
N THR A 119 18.23 -14.39 8.42
CA THR A 119 17.56 -14.40 9.72
C THR A 119 16.25 -13.65 9.62
N ALA A 120 15.17 -14.33 9.99
CA ALA A 120 13.84 -13.74 10.10
C ALA A 120 13.74 -12.98 11.42
N LEU A 121 13.26 -11.74 11.34
CA LEU A 121 13.00 -10.92 12.52
C LEU A 121 11.53 -11.08 12.95
N PRO A 122 11.19 -10.76 14.21
CA PRO A 122 9.82 -10.86 14.68
C PRO A 122 8.87 -10.03 13.82
N ASP A 123 7.84 -10.67 13.27
CA ASP A 123 6.83 -10.01 12.45
C ASP A 123 6.01 -9.02 13.29
N GLN A 124 5.80 -7.82 12.76
CA GLN A 124 4.99 -6.80 13.42
C GLN A 124 3.57 -6.79 12.84
N ILE A 125 2.57 -7.02 13.68
CA ILE A 125 1.16 -7.04 13.29
C ILE A 125 0.48 -5.75 13.72
N VAL A 126 -0.11 -5.04 12.76
CA VAL A 126 -0.83 -3.79 12.98
C VAL A 126 -2.30 -3.96 12.63
N ASN A 127 -3.17 -3.76 13.63
CA ASN A 127 -4.61 -3.71 13.44
C ASN A 127 -5.03 -2.34 12.86
N VAL A 128 -5.74 -2.37 11.74
CA VAL A 128 -6.22 -1.21 11.01
C VAL A 128 -7.75 -1.22 10.95
N LYS A 129 -8.37 -0.13 11.41
CA LYS A 129 -9.83 0.06 11.34
C LYS A 129 -10.22 0.70 10.00
N VAL A 130 -10.85 -0.10 9.12
CA VAL A 130 -11.33 0.35 7.81
C VAL A 130 -12.81 0.77 7.89
N ARG A 131 -13.07 2.05 7.59
CA ARG A 131 -14.42 2.64 7.56
C ARG A 131 -14.94 2.78 6.13
N ILE A 132 -16.26 2.91 5.99
CA ILE A 132 -16.90 3.13 4.68
C ILE A 132 -16.64 4.58 4.21
N ASN A 133 -16.46 4.75 2.90
CA ASN A 133 -16.40 6.07 2.28
C ASN A 133 -17.80 6.52 1.82
N PHE A 134 -18.57 7.14 2.72
CA PHE A 134 -19.92 7.61 2.43
C PHE A 134 -19.97 8.66 1.30
N ALA A 135 -18.95 9.51 1.17
CA ALA A 135 -18.91 10.54 0.13
C ALA A 135 -18.91 9.94 -1.28
N GLN A 136 -18.18 8.84 -1.47
CA GLN A 136 -18.12 8.17 -2.77
C GLN A 136 -19.43 7.43 -3.09
N SER A 137 -20.05 6.79 -2.09
CA SER A 137 -21.36 6.16 -2.25
C SER A 137 -22.45 7.18 -2.57
N ALA A 138 -22.47 8.32 -1.88
CA ALA A 138 -23.43 9.39 -2.10
C ALA A 138 -23.30 10.01 -3.50
N ARG A 139 -22.07 10.22 -4.00
CA ARG A 139 -21.85 10.72 -5.37
C ARG A 139 -22.41 9.79 -6.45
N LYS A 140 -22.20 8.47 -6.31
CA LYS A 140 -22.74 7.49 -7.25
C LYS A 140 -24.28 7.48 -7.22
N ALA A 141 -24.87 7.47 -6.03
CA ALA A 141 -26.33 7.51 -5.88
C ALA A 141 -26.91 8.81 -6.45
N GLY A 142 -26.31 9.96 -6.13
CA GLY A 142 -26.72 11.26 -6.67
C GLY A 142 -26.61 11.32 -8.20
N GLY A 143 -25.56 10.75 -8.79
CA GLY A 143 -25.43 10.64 -10.24
C GLY A 143 -26.56 9.85 -10.89
N TRP A 144 -26.94 8.70 -10.31
CA TRP A 144 -28.08 7.91 -10.79
C TRP A 144 -29.42 8.62 -10.61
N VAL A 145 -29.63 9.30 -9.48
CA VAL A 145 -30.84 10.10 -9.23
C VAL A 145 -30.95 11.22 -10.25
N LEU A 146 -29.86 11.94 -10.51
CA LEU A 146 -29.82 13.00 -11.52
C LEU A 146 -30.12 12.46 -12.92
N ALA A 147 -29.53 11.31 -13.28
CA ALA A 147 -29.80 10.65 -14.55
C ALA A 147 -31.27 10.20 -14.68
N ALA A 148 -31.87 9.68 -13.61
CA ALA A 148 -33.28 9.30 -13.59
C ALA A 148 -34.19 10.52 -13.75
N VAL A 149 -33.89 11.64 -13.07
CA VAL A 149 -34.61 12.91 -13.23
C VAL A 149 -34.49 13.44 -14.66
N ALA A 150 -33.27 13.47 -15.22
CA ALA A 150 -33.04 13.90 -16.59
C ALA A 150 -33.79 13.00 -17.59
N GLY A 151 -33.76 11.69 -17.41
CA GLY A 151 -34.51 10.73 -18.23
C GLY A 151 -36.03 10.93 -18.14
N GLY A 152 -36.57 11.15 -16.95
CA GLY A 152 -37.99 11.45 -16.76
C GLY A 152 -38.42 12.78 -17.38
N VAL A 153 -37.59 13.81 -17.27
CA VAL A 153 -37.82 15.11 -17.93
C VAL A 153 -37.78 14.96 -19.45
N LEU A 154 -36.79 14.27 -20.00
CA LEU A 154 -36.68 14.00 -21.43
C LEU A 154 -37.85 13.17 -21.95
N ALA A 155 -38.31 12.16 -21.21
CA ALA A 155 -39.48 11.37 -21.59
C ALA A 155 -40.74 12.23 -21.70
N ARG A 156 -40.97 13.14 -20.76
CA ARG A 156 -42.11 14.06 -20.77
C ARG A 156 -42.10 15.01 -21.97
N PHE A 157 -40.93 15.49 -22.39
CA PHE A 157 -40.80 16.32 -23.59
C PHE A 157 -40.72 15.51 -24.89
N GLY A 158 -40.51 14.20 -24.79
CA GLY A 158 -40.42 13.27 -25.92
C GLY A 158 -41.77 12.77 -26.43
N GLU A 159 -42.85 12.90 -25.66
CA GLU A 159 -44.20 12.47 -26.06
C GLU A 159 -44.72 13.22 -27.30
N ASP A 160 -44.31 14.49 -27.47
CA ASP A 160 -44.72 15.32 -28.61
C ASP A 160 -43.84 15.15 -29.86
N LEU A 161 -42.64 14.55 -29.71
CA LEU A 161 -41.68 14.35 -30.80
C LEU A 161 -42.21 13.41 -31.90
N PRO A 162 -42.77 12.21 -31.63
CA PRO A 162 -43.25 11.32 -32.68
C PRO A 162 -44.44 11.90 -33.46
N ALA A 163 -45.33 12.64 -32.80
CA ALA A 163 -46.46 13.30 -33.45
C ALA A 163 -46.00 14.45 -34.37
N THR A 164 -45.00 15.20 -33.94
CA THR A 164 -44.40 16.30 -34.72
C THR A 164 -43.59 15.76 -35.90
N PHE A 165 -42.82 14.68 -35.70
CA PHE A 165 -42.08 13.99 -36.76
C PHE A 165 -43.02 13.38 -37.82
N ALA A 166 -44.12 12.75 -37.39
CA ALA A 166 -45.12 12.18 -38.31
C ALA A 166 -45.79 13.27 -39.17
N LYS A 167 -46.10 14.44 -38.58
CA LYS A 167 -46.61 15.60 -39.33
C LYS A 167 -45.59 16.13 -40.33
N LEU A 168 -44.32 16.20 -39.97
CA LEU A 168 -43.26 16.68 -40.87
C LEU A 168 -43.03 15.71 -42.04
N LEU A 169 -43.01 14.40 -41.76
CA LEU A 169 -42.84 13.35 -42.77
C LEU A 169 -44.00 13.34 -43.76
N GLY A 170 -45.24 13.48 -43.27
CA GLY A 170 -46.45 13.56 -44.11
C GLY A 170 -46.54 14.82 -44.97
N MET A 171 -45.76 15.86 -44.66
CA MET A 171 -45.66 17.10 -45.44
C MET A 171 -44.60 17.02 -46.53
N ILE A 172 -43.57 16.18 -46.35
CA ILE A 172 -42.48 15.95 -47.32
C ILE A 172 -42.86 14.88 -48.36
N LEU A 173 -43.77 13.96 -48.01
CA LEU A 173 -44.23 12.85 -48.86
C LEU A 173 -45.50 13.17 -49.68
N LYS A 174 -45.96 14.43 -49.70
CA LYS A 174 -47.07 14.93 -50.52
C LYS A 174 -46.54 15.89 -51.57
#